data_AF-A0A2S2N6Q4-F1
#
_entry.id   AF-A0A2S2N6Q4-F1
#
_cell.length_a   1.000
_cell.length_b   1.000
_cell.length_c   1.000
_cell.angle_alpha   90.00
_cell.angle_beta   90.00
_cell.angle_gamma   90.00
#
_symmetry.space_group_name_H-M   'P 1'
#
loop_
_entity.id
_entity.type
_entity.pdbx_description
1 polymer ?
#
loop_
_entity_poly.entity_id
_entity_poly.type
_entity_poly.pdbx_seq_one_letter_code
_entity_poly.pdbx_strand_id
1 'polypeptide(L)'
;MEQESLVKRNPRGKFVGSRQRKMIINAYKSKLEKNPSMTIKNIRSTLSKELGIGETTISNTISQYRQHKTVSSPNKTKKFKNIETTISNTISQYRQHKTVSSPNKTKKFKNIET
;
A
#
# COMPACT_ATOMS: atom_id res chain seq x y z
N MET A 1 34.84 -12.97 17.83
CA MET A 1 34.89 -12.07 16.65
C MET A 1 33.51 -12.05 16.02
N GLU A 2 32.69 -11.04 16.32
CA GLU A 2 31.42 -10.84 15.61
C GLU A 2 31.75 -10.23 14.24
N GLN A 3 31.53 -10.99 13.17
CA GLN A 3 31.65 -10.46 11.81
C GLN A 3 30.46 -9.53 11.56
N GLU A 4 30.69 -8.22 11.55
CA GLU A 4 29.70 -7.28 11.04
C GLU A 4 29.51 -7.55 9.55
N SER A 5 28.44 -8.27 9.20
CA SER A 5 28.08 -8.49 7.81
C SER A 5 27.73 -7.15 7.16
N LEU A 6 28.42 -6.79 6.07
CA LEU A 6 28.11 -5.66 5.19
C LEU A 6 26.77 -5.88 4.46
N VAL A 7 25.68 -6.06 5.21
CA VAL A 7 24.34 -6.20 4.64
C VAL A 7 23.80 -4.82 4.39
N LYS A 8 23.62 -4.49 3.11
CA LYS A 8 22.98 -3.23 2.70
C LYS A 8 21.57 -3.16 3.27
N ARG A 9 21.34 -2.25 4.21
CA ARG A 9 20.04 -2.05 4.83
C ARG A 9 19.02 -1.47 3.84
N ASN A 10 17.78 -1.92 3.97
CA ASN A 10 16.67 -1.33 3.25
C ASN A 10 16.44 0.10 3.75
N PRO A 11 16.47 1.13 2.88
CA PRO A 11 16.33 2.52 3.31
C PRO A 11 14.96 2.79 3.93
N ARG A 12 14.91 3.76 4.85
CA ARG A 12 13.66 4.17 5.50
C ARG A 12 12.61 4.59 4.46
N GLY A 13 11.36 4.19 4.66
CA GLY A 13 10.25 4.45 3.74
C GLY A 13 10.19 3.54 2.51
N LYS A 14 11.22 2.74 2.23
CA LYS A 14 11.19 1.79 1.12
C LYS A 14 10.36 0.57 1.48
N PHE A 15 9.39 0.23 0.62
CA PHE A 15 8.51 -0.91 0.85
C PHE A 15 9.29 -2.24 0.80
N VAL A 16 8.84 -3.21 1.62
CA VAL A 16 9.33 -4.58 1.60
C VAL A 16 8.37 -5.45 0.79
N GLY A 17 8.85 -5.97 -0.33
CA GLY A 17 8.03 -6.72 -1.28
C GLY A 17 7.78 -8.18 -0.92
N SER A 18 6.94 -8.85 -1.70
CA SER A 18 6.55 -10.25 -1.49
C SER A 18 7.75 -11.19 -1.34
N ARG A 19 8.77 -11.07 -2.20
CA ARG A 19 9.98 -11.90 -2.14
C ARG A 19 10.71 -11.74 -0.80
N GLN A 20 10.95 -10.50 -0.39
CA GLN A 20 11.62 -10.21 0.88
C GLN A 20 10.79 -10.68 2.08
N ARG A 21 9.45 -10.49 2.04
CA ARG A 21 8.56 -11.01 3.08
C ARG A 21 8.58 -12.54 3.19
N LYS A 22 8.64 -13.25 2.06
CA LYS A 22 8.86 -14.72 2.06
C LYS A 22 10.21 -15.09 2.67
N MET A 23 11.28 -14.36 2.37
CA MET A 23 12.59 -14.58 2.98
C MET A 23 12.55 -14.41 4.51
N ILE A 24 11.85 -13.39 5.02
CA ILE A 24 11.66 -13.20 6.46
C ILE A 24 11.00 -14.43 7.10
N ILE A 25 9.95 -14.97 6.49
CA ILE A 25 9.23 -16.14 7.04
C ILE A 25 10.07 -17.41 6.97
N ASN A 26 10.79 -17.64 5.87
CA ASN A 26 11.66 -18.81 5.76
C ASN A 26 12.79 -18.75 6.79
N ALA A 27 13.41 -17.59 6.98
CA ALA A 27 14.44 -17.39 8.00
C ALA A 27 13.89 -17.57 9.41
N TYR A 28 12.69 -17.02 9.70
CA TYR A 28 11.99 -17.23 10.97
C TYR A 28 11.76 -18.71 11.28
N LYS A 29 11.24 -19.49 10.32
CA LYS A 29 11.05 -20.93 10.47
C LYS A 29 12.37 -21.65 10.76
N SER A 30 13.42 -21.35 10.00
CA SER A 30 14.75 -21.94 10.20
C SER A 30 15.32 -21.64 11.59
N LYS A 31 15.09 -20.44 12.13
CA LYS A 31 15.53 -20.09 13.49
C LYS A 31 14.75 -20.84 14.57
N LEU A 32 13.44 -21.03 14.38
CA LEU A 32 12.61 -21.82 15.29
C LEU A 32 12.99 -23.31 15.29
N GLU A 33 13.28 -23.88 14.12
CA GLU A 33 13.73 -25.28 14.02
C GLU A 33 15.07 -25.50 14.73
N LYS A 34 15.98 -24.52 14.63
CA LYS A 34 17.28 -24.59 15.32
C LYS A 34 17.16 -24.39 16.82
N ASN A 35 16.29 -23.48 17.26
CA ASN A 35 16.14 -23.10 18.66
C ASN A 35 14.66 -22.82 18.99
N PRO A 36 13.87 -23.84 19.36
CA PRO A 36 12.43 -23.68 19.59
C PRO A 36 12.08 -22.83 20.81
N SER A 37 13.00 -22.72 21.79
CA SER A 37 12.83 -21.89 22.98
C SER A 37 13.12 -20.39 22.74
N MET A 38 13.60 -20.02 21.54
CA MET A 38 14.02 -18.65 21.27
C MET A 38 12.82 -17.69 21.21
N THR A 39 12.93 -16.58 21.94
CA THR A 39 11.88 -15.55 21.95
C THR A 39 11.78 -14.82 20.61
N ILE A 40 10.57 -14.41 20.24
CA ILE A 40 10.31 -13.66 19.00
C ILE A 40 11.13 -12.36 18.96
N LYS A 41 11.34 -11.70 20.11
CA LYS A 41 12.16 -10.49 20.24
C LYS A 41 13.60 -10.73 19.77
N ASN A 42 14.21 -11.84 20.19
CA ASN A 42 15.57 -12.20 19.82
C ASN A 42 15.65 -12.57 18.34
N ILE A 43 14.71 -13.39 17.86
CA ILE A 43 14.65 -13.76 16.43
C ILE A 43 14.51 -12.51 15.56
N ARG A 44 13.65 -11.56 15.94
CA ARG A 44 13.46 -10.30 15.22
C ARG A 44 14.75 -9.49 15.11
N SER A 45 15.49 -9.33 16.19
CA SER A 45 16.73 -8.56 16.19
C SER A 45 17.82 -9.22 15.34
N THR A 46 17.97 -10.54 15.48
CA THR A 46 18.89 -11.35 14.66
C THR A 46 18.55 -11.24 13.17
N LEU A 47 17.28 -11.42 12.80
CA LEU A 47 16.83 -11.30 11.41
C LEU A 47 17.02 -9.89 10.83
N SER A 48 16.91 -8.84 11.66
CA SER A 48 17.13 -7.47 11.20
C SER A 48 18.59 -7.23 10.81
N LYS A 49 19.53 -7.77 11.59
CA LYS A 49 20.96 -7.74 11.29
C LYS A 49 21.29 -8.57 10.04
N GLU A 50 20.75 -9.79 9.95
CA GLU A 50 21.03 -10.73 8.85
C GLU A 50 20.43 -10.29 7.50
N LEU A 51 19.18 -9.80 7.49
CA LEU A 51 18.46 -9.46 6.25
C LEU A 51 18.54 -7.98 5.87
N GLY A 52 19.01 -7.12 6.78
CA GLY A 52 19.03 -5.68 6.58
C GLY A 52 17.63 -5.04 6.49
N ILE A 53 16.60 -5.72 7.03
CA ILE A 53 15.21 -5.24 7.05
C ILE A 53 14.90 -4.70 8.45
N GLY A 54 14.12 -3.61 8.52
CA GLY A 54 13.74 -3.01 9.80
C GLY A 54 12.94 -3.97 10.69
N GLU A 55 13.24 -3.96 12.00
CA GLU A 55 12.60 -4.81 13.00
C GLU A 55 11.08 -4.72 12.98
N THR A 56 10.51 -3.52 12.80
CA THR A 56 9.05 -3.31 12.73
C THR A 56 8.44 -4.09 11.57
N THR A 57 9.07 -4.07 10.39
CA THR A 57 8.56 -4.81 9.23
C THR A 57 8.65 -6.32 9.45
N ILE A 58 9.75 -6.79 10.05
CA ILE A 58 9.90 -8.20 10.41
C ILE A 58 8.82 -8.62 11.40
N SER A 59 8.62 -7.84 12.46
CA SER A 59 7.57 -8.07 13.48
C SER A 59 6.20 -8.19 12.85
N ASN A 60 5.82 -7.22 12.02
CA ASN A 60 4.51 -7.20 11.36
C ASN A 60 4.35 -8.40 10.42
N THR A 61 5.40 -8.76 9.69
CA THR A 61 5.39 -9.90 8.76
C THR A 61 5.23 -11.23 9.52
N ILE A 62 5.93 -11.41 10.63
CA ILE A 62 5.82 -12.60 11.49
C ILE A 62 4.42 -12.66 12.12
N SER A 63 3.90 -11.55 12.66
CA SER A 63 2.56 -11.50 13.25
C SER A 63 1.49 -11.86 12.23
N GLN A 64 1.57 -11.29 11.02
CA GLN A 64 0.66 -11.62 9.92
C GLN A 64 0.71 -13.12 9.58
N TYR A 65 1.91 -13.68 9.48
CA TYR A 65 2.09 -15.10 9.22
C TYR A 65 1.56 -15.98 10.35
N ARG A 66 1.75 -15.60 11.63
CA ARG A 66 1.22 -16.37 12.77
C ARG A 66 -0.30 -16.41 12.77
N GLN A 67 -0.94 -15.29 12.43
CA GLN A 67 -2.41 -15.15 12.38
C GLN A 67 -3.03 -15.85 11.16
N HIS A 68 -2.50 -15.62 9.97
CA HIS A 68 -3.15 -16.04 8.71
C HIS A 68 -2.44 -17.18 7.98
N LYS A 69 -1.29 -17.65 8.48
CA LYS A 69 -0.40 -18.64 7.83
C LYS A 69 0.05 -18.26 6.41
N THR A 70 -0.20 -17.02 6.00
CA THR A 70 0.08 -16.47 4.68
C THR A 70 0.75 -15.10 4.82
N VAL A 71 1.41 -14.65 3.75
CA VAL A 71 2.12 -13.37 3.73
C VAL A 71 1.67 -12.59 2.52
N SER A 72 0.92 -11.51 2.73
CA SER A 72 0.56 -10.59 1.64
C SER A 72 1.66 -9.54 1.46
N SER A 73 1.82 -9.02 0.25
CA SER A 73 2.65 -7.85 -0.02
C SER A 73 1.78 -6.59 0.04
N PRO A 74 2.34 -5.42 0.39
CA PRO A 74 1.66 -4.16 0.13
C PRO A 74 1.22 -4.15 -1.34
N ASN A 75 -0.05 -3.84 -1.56
CA ASN A 75 -0.61 -3.87 -2.90
C ASN A 75 0.08 -2.80 -3.75
N LYS A 76 0.71 -3.21 -4.86
CA LYS A 76 1.38 -2.30 -5.80
C LYS A 76 0.39 -1.62 -6.74
N THR A 77 -0.90 -1.92 -6.65
CA THR A 77 -1.91 -1.34 -7.52
C THR A 77 -1.96 0.17 -7.29
N LYS A 78 -1.33 0.89 -8.21
CA LYS A 78 -1.52 2.33 -8.39
C LYS A 78 -3.01 2.53 -8.64
N LYS A 79 -3.72 3.12 -7.69
CA LYS A 79 -5.09 3.59 -7.93
C LYS A 79 -4.98 4.75 -8.92
N PHE A 80 -5.21 4.47 -10.20
CA PHE A 80 -5.43 5.53 -11.17
C PHE A 80 -6.72 6.25 -10.74
N LYS A 81 -6.64 7.57 -10.50
CA LYS A 81 -7.86 8.37 -10.35
C LYS A 81 -8.57 8.29 -11.70
N ASN A 82 -9.78 7.73 -11.71
CA ASN A 82 -10.55 7.64 -12.94
C ASN A 82 -10.87 9.08 -13.38
N ILE A 83 -10.46 9.45 -14.60
CA ILE A 83 -10.52 10.83 -15.12
C ILE A 83 -11.98 11.30 -15.20
N GLU A 84 -12.92 10.36 -15.39
CA GLU A 84 -14.37 10.58 -15.48
C GLU A 84 -14.95 11.33 -14.27
N THR A 85 -14.48 11.03 -13.05
CA THR A 85 -14.95 11.72 -11.83
C THR A 85 -14.48 13.17 -11.75
N THR A 86 -13.37 13.51 -12.42
CA THR A 86 -12.86 14.88 -12.46
C THR A 86 -13.70 15.74 -13.40
N ILE A 87 -14.05 15.18 -14.57
CA ILE A 87 -14.86 15.86 -15.58
C ILE A 87 -16.28 16.14 -15.07
N SER A 88 -16.93 15.17 -14.39
CA SER A 88 -18.28 15.36 -13.85
C SER A 88 -18.34 16.46 -12.78
N ASN A 89 -17.33 16.52 -11.90
CA ASN A 89 -17.22 17.55 -10.87
C ASN A 89 -16.98 18.94 -11.48
N THR A 90 -16.13 19.05 -12.50
CA THR A 90 -15.90 20.32 -13.21
C THR A 90 -17.17 20.78 -13.94
N ILE A 91 -17.91 19.88 -14.59
CA ILE A 91 -19.18 20.21 -15.25
C ILE A 91 -20.25 20.64 -14.24
N SER A 92 -20.32 20.00 -13.06
CA SER A 92 -21.24 20.38 -11.99
C SER A 92 -20.94 21.78 -11.46
N GLN A 93 -19.67 22.09 -11.18
CA GLN A 93 -19.25 23.43 -10.76
C GLN A 93 -19.57 24.48 -11.83
N TYR A 94 -19.30 24.20 -13.11
CA TYR A 94 -19.62 25.11 -14.21
C TYR A 94 -21.13 25.34 -14.39
N ARG A 95 -21.97 24.34 -14.11
CA ARG A 95 -23.44 24.49 -14.11
C ARG A 95 -23.95 25.40 -13.00
N GLN A 96 -23.37 25.34 -11.80
CA GLN A 96 -23.79 26.18 -10.67
C GLN A 96 -23.41 27.66 -10.83
N HIS A 97 -22.35 27.98 -11.57
CA HIS A 97 -21.94 29.37 -11.84
C HIS A 97 -22.66 30.03 -13.02
N LYS A 98 -23.46 29.29 -13.81
CA LYS A 98 -24.16 29.82 -15.00
C LYS A 98 -25.62 30.24 -14.75
N THR A 99 -26.17 29.99 -13.56
CA THR A 99 -27.58 30.28 -13.20
C THR A 99 -27.80 31.61 -12.48
N VAL A 100 -26.81 32.51 -12.47
CA VAL A 100 -26.96 33.88 -11.96
C VAL A 100 -26.52 34.90 -13.02
N SER A 101 -27.39 35.17 -13.99
CA SER A 101 -27.53 36.47 -14.71
C SER A 101 -28.24 36.30 -16.06
N SER A 102 -29.56 36.52 -16.08
CA SER A 102 -30.21 37.52 -16.96
C SER A 102 -31.71 37.22 -17.09
N PRO A 103 -32.59 38.21 -16.82
CA PRO A 103 -34.03 38.07 -16.98
C PRO A 103 -34.43 38.16 -18.46
N ASN A 104 -35.50 37.44 -18.81
CA ASN A 104 -36.41 37.62 -19.96
C ASN A 104 -35.86 37.53 -21.40
N LYS A 105 -36.22 36.43 -22.10
CA LYS A 105 -36.80 36.50 -23.46
C LYS A 105 -37.50 35.18 -23.85
N THR A 106 -38.82 35.23 -23.94
CA THR A 106 -39.65 34.18 -24.56
C THR A 106 -39.39 34.14 -26.07
N LYS A 107 -39.13 32.95 -26.63
CA LYS A 107 -39.32 32.66 -28.05
C LYS A 107 -40.10 31.36 -28.19
N LYS A 108 -41.36 31.49 -28.63
CA LYS A 108 -42.22 30.39 -29.08
C LYS A 108 -41.60 29.76 -30.33
N PHE A 109 -41.42 28.45 -30.33
CA PHE A 109 -41.21 27.68 -31.56
C PHE A 109 -42.53 27.03 -31.95
N LYS A 110 -42.97 27.30 -33.19
CA LYS A 110 -44.11 26.63 -33.83
C LYS A 110 -43.65 25.22 -34.20
N ASN A 111 -44.41 24.21 -33.76
CA ASN A 111 -44.25 22.84 -34.23
C ASN A 111 -44.84 22.76 -35.64
N ILE A 112 -44.08 22.20 -36.58
CA ILE A 112 -44.56 21.77 -37.88
C ILE A 112 -44.68 20.25 -37.74
N GLU A 113 -45.92 19.74 -37.71
CA GLU A 113 -46.21 18.31 -37.74
C GLU A 113 -46.06 17.80 -39.18
N THR A 114 -45.49 16.60 -39.33
CA THR A 114 -45.59 15.76 -40.52
C THR A 114 -46.44 14.56 -40.19
#